data_AF-A0A2V6RMG8-F1
#
_entry.id   AF-A0A2V6RMG8-F1
#
_cell.length_a   1.000
_cell.length_b   1.000
_cell.length_c   1.000
_cell.angle_alpha   90.00
_cell.angle_beta   90.00
_cell.angle_gamma   90.00
#
_symmetry.space_group_name_H-M   'P 1'
#
loop_
_entity.id
_entity.type
_entity.pdbx_description
1 polymer ?
#
loop_
_entity_poly.entity_id
_entity_poly.type
_entity_poly.pdbx_seq_one_letter_code
_entity_poly.pdbx_strand_id
1 'polypeptide(L)'
;MSDSDEALAAGRQRGDLTEQQRRVRLEDRLLTHRVAPADTRILPRAEGERCPLSLTQQRLWFLDQLFPGSPAYNEPTALRLEGKLDSASLSRALDEIVARHEALRTVFALAEGEPYQVVQPPRPLDLEPLDLSALEDAAREAALAEALGETAARPFDLSTRWPIRARLIRLGPLDHVLLLVTHHIASDG
;
A
#
# COMPACT_ATOMS: atom_id res chain seq x y z
N MET A 1 -0.02 26.77 68.91
CA MET A 1 0.91 27.56 68.08
C MET A 1 1.14 26.71 66.83
N SER A 2 0.30 26.89 65.81
CA SER A 2 0.57 27.74 64.61
C SER A 2 1.80 27.23 63.84
N ASP A 3 1.77 26.94 62.55
CA ASP A 3 0.79 27.25 61.51
C ASP A 3 0.88 26.24 60.36
N SER A 4 -0.23 26.12 59.66
CA SER A 4 -0.42 25.46 58.37
C SER A 4 0.25 26.23 57.23
N ASP A 5 0.35 25.56 56.07
CA ASP A 5 0.39 26.13 54.72
C ASP A 5 1.63 26.92 54.28
N GLU A 6 2.47 26.26 53.47
CA GLU A 6 2.62 26.77 52.10
C GLU A 6 2.74 25.63 51.08
N ALA A 7 1.67 25.52 50.32
CA ALA A 7 1.42 24.63 49.20
C ALA A 7 2.12 25.08 47.92
N LEU A 8 2.36 24.11 47.02
CA LEU A 8 2.38 24.22 45.55
C LEU A 8 3.40 25.17 44.87
N ALA A 9 4.43 24.56 44.24
CA ALA A 9 4.86 24.86 42.87
C ALA A 9 5.76 23.72 42.37
N ALA A 10 5.35 22.95 41.35
CA ALA A 10 5.88 23.06 39.97
C ALA A 10 7.42 22.96 39.90
N GLY A 11 8.06 22.05 39.18
CA GLY A 11 7.67 21.29 38.01
C GLY A 11 8.95 20.81 37.32
N ARG A 12 8.82 19.74 36.54
CA ARG A 12 9.69 19.34 35.41
C ARG A 12 11.11 19.95 35.40
N GLN A 13 12.09 19.21 35.91
CA GLN A 13 13.43 19.27 35.33
C GLN A 13 13.66 17.99 34.52
N ARG A 14 13.17 18.01 33.26
CA ARG A 14 13.88 17.31 32.19
C ARG A 14 15.25 17.98 32.15
N GLY A 15 16.24 17.36 32.78
CA GLY A 15 17.62 17.84 32.72
C GLY A 15 18.00 17.97 31.26
N ASP A 16 18.20 19.20 30.80
CA ASP A 16 18.65 19.45 29.45
C ASP A 16 20.10 18.96 29.37
N LEU A 17 20.30 17.82 28.71
CA LEU A 17 21.62 17.23 28.57
C LEU A 17 22.50 18.22 27.82
N THR A 18 23.68 18.53 28.39
CA THR A 18 24.67 19.33 27.68
C THR A 18 25.07 18.63 26.39
N GLU A 19 25.52 19.39 25.40
CA GLU A 19 25.90 18.84 24.10
C GLU A 19 26.98 17.73 24.22
N GLN A 20 27.87 17.87 25.21
CA GLN A 20 28.84 16.86 25.59
C GLN A 20 28.18 15.56 26.11
N GLN A 21 27.17 15.68 26.97
CA GLN A 21 26.42 14.53 27.50
C GLN A 21 25.56 13.86 26.44
N ARG A 22 25.01 14.63 25.49
CA ARG A 22 24.29 14.09 24.33
C ARG A 22 25.23 13.31 23.41
N ARG A 23 26.43 13.83 23.12
CA ARG A 23 27.45 13.14 22.31
C ARG A 23 27.90 11.84 22.96
N VAL A 24 28.25 11.86 24.24
CA VAL A 24 28.68 10.63 24.96
C VAL A 24 27.56 9.59 24.95
N ARG A 25 26.29 9.99 25.14
CA ARG A 25 25.16 9.05 25.09
C ARG A 25 24.87 8.53 23.68
N LEU A 26 25.11 9.33 22.65
CA LEU A 26 25.02 8.92 21.25
C LEU A 26 26.16 7.97 20.88
N GLU A 27 27.39 8.27 21.29
CA GLU A 27 28.57 7.41 21.12
C GLU A 27 28.36 6.08 21.85
N ASP A 28 27.89 6.11 23.10
CA ASP A 28 27.60 4.91 23.88
C ASP A 28 26.48 4.07 23.23
N ARG A 29 25.42 4.71 22.68
CA ARG A 29 24.38 4.02 21.89
C ARG A 29 24.89 3.44 20.57
N LEU A 30 25.81 4.12 19.88
CA LEU A 30 26.42 3.65 18.63
C LEU A 30 27.40 2.50 18.89
N LEU A 31 28.08 2.52 20.04
CA LEU A 31 29.04 1.48 20.45
C LEU A 31 28.35 0.26 21.07
N THR A 32 27.24 0.43 21.77
CA THR A 32 26.44 -0.68 22.34
C THR A 32 25.48 -1.30 21.34
N HIS A 33 25.02 -0.57 20.32
CA HIS A 33 24.24 -1.12 19.21
C HIS A 33 25.16 -1.65 18.11
N ARG A 34 26.07 -2.57 18.47
CA ARG A 34 26.59 -3.53 17.49
C ARG A 34 25.40 -4.40 17.10
N VAL A 35 24.73 -4.02 16.01
CA VAL A 35 23.91 -4.96 15.26
C VAL A 35 24.87 -6.11 14.93
N ALA A 36 24.72 -7.24 15.64
CA ALA A 36 25.39 -8.47 15.23
C ALA A 36 25.12 -8.62 13.73
N PRO A 37 26.11 -8.96 12.89
CA PRO A 37 25.89 -9.08 11.46
C PRO A 37 24.68 -9.99 11.28
N ALA A 38 23.55 -9.39 10.90
CA ALA A 38 22.32 -10.13 10.73
C ALA A 38 22.61 -11.12 9.63
N ASP A 39 22.23 -12.38 9.84
CA ASP A 39 22.26 -13.35 8.77
C ASP A 39 21.44 -12.77 7.61
N THR A 40 22.11 -12.38 6.53
CA THR A 40 21.47 -11.69 5.40
C THR A 40 20.72 -12.66 4.49
N ARG A 41 20.75 -13.97 4.82
CA ARG A 41 20.00 -14.99 4.12
C ARG A 41 18.50 -14.76 4.34
N ILE A 42 17.78 -14.63 3.23
CA ILE A 42 16.31 -14.64 3.23
C ILE A 42 15.89 -16.10 3.27
N LEU A 43 15.28 -16.52 4.37
CA LEU A 43 14.74 -17.87 4.55
C LEU A 43 13.23 -17.87 4.31
N PRO A 44 12.65 -19.01 3.87
CA PRO A 44 11.21 -19.16 3.86
C PRO A 44 10.62 -18.90 5.25
N ARG A 45 9.51 -18.17 5.29
CA ARG A 45 8.74 -17.94 6.52
C ARG A 45 8.19 -19.28 7.03
N ALA A 46 8.20 -19.47 8.36
CA ALA A 46 7.55 -20.63 8.97
C ALA A 46 6.02 -20.56 8.79
N GLU A 47 5.37 -21.72 8.66
CA GLU A 47 3.92 -21.79 8.54
C GLU A 47 3.24 -21.29 9.83
N GLY A 48 2.19 -20.48 9.69
CA GLY A 48 1.42 -19.92 10.81
C GLY A 48 2.04 -18.70 11.49
N GLU A 49 3.26 -18.28 11.11
CA GLU A 49 3.89 -17.09 11.67
C GLU A 49 3.30 -15.80 11.06
N ARG A 50 3.01 -14.79 11.91
CA ARG A 50 2.62 -13.45 11.44
C ARG A 50 3.79 -12.84 10.66
N CYS A 51 3.52 -12.38 9.44
CA CYS A 51 4.53 -11.73 8.63
C CYS A 51 4.54 -10.22 8.93
N PRO A 52 5.60 -9.66 9.53
CA PRO A 52 5.65 -8.22 9.79
C PRO A 52 5.71 -7.44 8.46
N LEU A 53 5.27 -6.18 8.49
CA LEU A 53 5.48 -5.28 7.36
C LEU A 53 6.96 -4.88 7.30
N SER A 54 7.48 -4.71 6.09
CA SER A 54 8.77 -4.03 5.89
C SER A 54 8.70 -2.58 6.36
N LEU A 55 9.84 -1.93 6.61
CA LEU A 55 9.87 -0.53 7.04
C LEU A 55 9.15 0.41 6.05
N THR A 56 9.30 0.16 4.75
CA THR A 56 8.58 0.92 3.71
C THR A 56 7.08 0.67 3.77
N GLN A 57 6.65 -0.59 3.92
CA GLN A 57 5.24 -0.92 4.05
C GLN A 57 4.63 -0.31 5.32
N GLN A 58 5.33 -0.33 6.46
CA GLN A 58 4.86 0.30 7.70
C GLN A 58 4.60 1.80 7.52
N ARG A 59 5.50 2.51 6.84
CA ARG A 59 5.32 3.92 6.52
C ARG A 59 4.09 4.16 5.66
N LEU A 60 3.91 3.39 4.59
CA LEU A 60 2.77 3.53 3.68
C LEU A 60 1.45 3.20 4.38
N TRP A 61 1.41 2.11 5.16
CA TRP A 61 0.27 1.73 5.97
C TRP A 61 -0.10 2.83 6.97
N PHE A 62 0.88 3.39 7.69
CA PHE A 62 0.63 4.49 8.62
C PHE A 62 0.03 5.72 7.94
N LEU A 63 0.50 6.06 6.73
CA LEU A 63 -0.03 7.19 5.95
C LEU A 63 -1.46 6.92 5.46
N ASP A 64 -1.77 5.69 5.05
CA ASP A 64 -3.12 5.25 4.72
C ASP A 64 -4.08 5.39 5.93
N GLN A 65 -3.62 5.02 7.14
CA GLN A 65 -4.41 5.19 8.37
C GLN A 65 -4.60 6.66 8.78
N LEU A 66 -3.64 7.54 8.52
CA LEU A 66 -3.75 8.98 8.80
C LEU A 66 -4.68 9.72 7.82
N PHE A 67 -4.74 9.24 6.57
CA PHE A 67 -5.55 9.85 5.52
C PHE A 67 -6.48 8.81 4.86
N PRO A 68 -7.46 8.25 5.59
CA PRO A 68 -8.35 7.24 5.04
C PRO A 68 -9.08 7.76 3.80
N GLY A 69 -9.10 6.95 2.74
CA GLY A 69 -9.74 7.33 1.48
C GLY A 69 -8.87 8.18 0.54
N SER A 70 -7.61 8.44 0.89
CA SER A 70 -6.67 9.12 -0.01
C SER A 70 -6.20 8.19 -1.13
N PRO A 71 -6.25 8.60 -2.41
CA PRO A 71 -5.67 7.83 -3.52
C PRO A 71 -4.20 8.16 -3.77
N ALA A 72 -3.54 8.91 -2.89
CA ALA A 72 -2.18 9.42 -3.13
C ALA A 72 -1.11 8.34 -3.38
N TYR A 73 -1.39 7.10 -2.98
CA TYR A 73 -0.51 5.94 -3.17
C TYR A 73 -1.05 4.90 -4.14
N ASN A 74 -2.08 5.27 -4.91
CA ASN A 74 -2.48 4.48 -6.08
C ASN A 74 -1.48 4.72 -7.22
N GLU A 75 -1.11 3.65 -7.91
CA GLU A 75 -0.22 3.65 -9.07
C GLU A 75 -0.99 3.16 -10.31
N PRO A 76 -1.71 4.06 -11.01
CA PRO A 76 -2.44 3.71 -12.22
C PRO A 76 -1.50 3.56 -13.43
N THR A 77 -1.64 2.47 -14.17
CA THR A 77 -0.98 2.20 -15.46
C THR A 77 -2.03 1.89 -16.52
N ALA A 78 -2.11 2.74 -17.55
CA ALA A 78 -3.02 2.54 -18.67
C ALA A 78 -2.26 2.03 -19.90
N LEU A 79 -2.77 0.96 -20.51
CA LEU A 79 -2.24 0.34 -21.72
C LEU A 79 -3.29 0.40 -22.82
N ARG A 80 -2.96 1.00 -23.96
CA ARG A 80 -3.82 0.95 -25.16
C ARG A 80 -3.50 -0.31 -25.96
N LEU A 81 -4.53 -1.08 -26.26
CA LEU A 81 -4.46 -2.37 -26.93
C LEU A 81 -5.17 -2.28 -28.27
N GLU A 82 -4.38 -2.31 -29.34
CA GLU A 82 -4.87 -2.25 -30.72
C GLU A 82 -4.98 -3.67 -31.30
N GLY A 83 -6.10 -3.93 -31.98
CA GLY A 83 -6.41 -5.21 -32.60
C GLY A 83 -7.49 -6.01 -31.89
N LYS A 84 -7.73 -7.23 -32.37
CA LYS A 84 -8.72 -8.14 -31.77
C LYS A 84 -8.21 -8.58 -30.39
N LEU A 85 -9.01 -8.32 -29.37
CA LEU A 85 -8.70 -8.71 -28.00
C LEU A 85 -9.53 -9.92 -27.57
N ASP A 86 -8.87 -10.97 -27.12
CA ASP A 86 -9.50 -12.06 -26.39
C ASP A 86 -9.49 -11.70 -24.89
N SER A 87 -10.60 -11.13 -24.41
CA SER A 87 -10.75 -10.69 -23.02
C SER A 87 -10.68 -11.86 -22.02
N ALA A 88 -11.08 -13.08 -22.42
CA ALA A 88 -10.99 -14.25 -21.56
C ALA A 88 -9.55 -14.70 -21.37
N SER A 89 -8.74 -14.66 -22.43
CA SER A 89 -7.29 -14.92 -22.32
C SER A 89 -6.57 -13.83 -21.52
N LEU A 90 -6.94 -12.56 -21.67
CA LEU A 90 -6.42 -11.47 -20.83
C LEU A 90 -6.76 -11.68 -19.34
N SER A 91 -8.03 -12.00 -19.02
CA SER A 91 -8.46 -12.25 -17.65
C SER A 91 -7.66 -13.38 -17.02
N ARG A 92 -7.50 -14.51 -17.71
CA ARG A 92 -6.69 -15.64 -17.23
C ARG A 92 -5.22 -15.26 -17.00
N ALA A 93 -4.64 -14.44 -17.88
CA ALA A 93 -3.27 -13.98 -17.69
C ALA A 93 -3.12 -13.13 -16.41
N LEU A 94 -4.09 -12.25 -16.12
CA LEU A 94 -4.10 -11.47 -14.88
C LEU A 94 -4.31 -12.34 -13.64
N ASP A 95 -5.18 -13.36 -13.71
CA ASP A 95 -5.38 -14.33 -12.64
C ASP A 95 -4.07 -15.07 -12.29
N GLU A 96 -3.32 -15.52 -13.30
CA GLU A 96 -2.03 -16.19 -13.10
C GLU A 96 -0.97 -15.26 -12.49
N ILE A 97 -0.94 -13.99 -12.89
CA ILE A 97 -0.05 -12.99 -12.29
C ILE A 97 -0.39 -12.81 -10.80
N VAL A 98 -1.65 -12.58 -10.47
CA VAL A 98 -2.03 -12.40 -9.06
C VAL A 98 -1.82 -13.67 -8.25
N ALA A 99 -2.08 -14.85 -8.83
CA ALA A 99 -1.84 -16.12 -8.16
C ALA A 99 -0.35 -16.32 -7.82
N ARG A 100 0.53 -15.98 -8.78
CA ARG A 100 1.99 -16.10 -8.64
C ARG A 100 2.58 -15.13 -7.61
N HIS A 101 2.05 -13.91 -7.49
CA HIS A 101 2.67 -12.84 -6.70
C HIS A 101 1.94 -12.59 -5.37
N GLU A 102 2.51 -13.06 -4.25
CA GLU A 102 1.92 -12.89 -2.90
C GLU A 102 1.60 -11.43 -2.55
N ALA A 103 2.47 -10.49 -2.94
CA ALA A 103 2.28 -9.07 -2.67
C ALA A 103 0.93 -8.53 -3.21
N LEU A 104 0.50 -9.00 -4.38
CA LEU A 104 -0.75 -8.57 -5.02
C LEU A 104 -2.00 -9.16 -4.36
N ARG A 105 -1.84 -10.16 -3.50
CA ARG A 105 -2.93 -10.82 -2.76
C ARG A 105 -2.75 -10.72 -1.24
N THR A 106 -1.94 -9.76 -0.79
CA THR A 106 -1.70 -9.50 0.63
C THR A 106 -2.62 -8.39 1.13
N VAL A 107 -3.29 -8.65 2.26
CA VAL A 107 -4.01 -7.64 3.04
C VAL A 107 -3.26 -7.35 4.33
N PHE A 108 -3.55 -6.22 4.96
CA PHE A 108 -2.84 -5.70 6.12
C PHE A 108 -3.77 -5.64 7.32
N ALA A 109 -3.52 -6.52 8.30
CA ALA A 109 -4.33 -6.64 9.51
C ALA A 109 -3.59 -6.07 10.72
N LEU A 110 -4.34 -5.77 11.79
CA LEU A 110 -3.80 -5.26 13.04
C LEU A 110 -4.00 -6.30 14.14
N ALA A 111 -2.95 -6.60 14.90
CA ALA A 111 -3.05 -7.41 16.12
C ALA A 111 -2.18 -6.80 17.20
N GLU A 112 -2.75 -6.59 18.40
CA GLU A 112 -2.04 -6.04 19.55
C GLU A 112 -1.37 -4.66 19.27
N GLY A 113 -1.93 -3.90 18.33
CA GLY A 113 -1.39 -2.59 17.92
C GLY A 113 -0.30 -2.64 16.85
N GLU A 114 0.11 -3.83 16.41
CA GLU A 114 1.15 -4.02 15.39
C GLU A 114 0.54 -4.51 14.06
N PRO A 115 0.82 -3.84 12.92
CA PRO A 115 0.34 -4.28 11.62
C PRO A 115 1.12 -5.52 11.15
N TYR A 116 0.43 -6.42 10.47
CA TYR A 116 1.04 -7.60 9.85
C TYR A 116 0.38 -7.93 8.50
N GLN A 117 1.14 -8.61 7.64
CA GLN A 117 0.74 -9.05 6.32
C GLN A 117 -0.02 -10.38 6.42
N VAL A 118 -1.15 -10.46 5.72
CA VAL A 118 -1.94 -11.68 5.55
C VAL A 118 -2.03 -11.97 4.06
N VAL A 119 -1.24 -12.96 3.64
CA VAL A 119 -1.25 -13.46 2.27
C VAL A 119 -2.52 -14.29 2.06
N GLN A 120 -3.43 -13.82 1.22
CA GLN A 120 -4.69 -14.52 0.92
C GLN A 120 -4.47 -15.61 -0.14
N PRO A 121 -5.22 -16.72 -0.11
CA PRO A 121 -5.19 -17.69 -1.20
C PRO A 121 -5.59 -17.03 -2.52
N PRO A 122 -5.07 -17.50 -3.67
CA PRO A 122 -5.45 -16.96 -4.96
C PRO A 122 -6.93 -17.19 -5.26
N ARG A 123 -7.53 -16.22 -5.94
CA ARG A 123 -8.87 -16.19 -6.52
C ARG A 123 -8.81 -15.35 -7.80
N PRO A 124 -9.79 -15.47 -8.71
CA PRO A 124 -9.84 -14.62 -9.90
C PRO A 124 -9.78 -13.12 -9.55
N LEU A 125 -9.04 -12.35 -10.34
CA LEU A 125 -9.02 -10.89 -10.28
C LEU A 125 -10.23 -10.35 -11.05
N ASP A 126 -10.97 -9.43 -10.43
CA ASP A 126 -12.07 -8.76 -11.11
C ASP A 126 -11.52 -7.84 -12.24
N LEU A 127 -11.73 -8.25 -13.49
CA LEU A 127 -11.50 -7.42 -14.68
C LEU A 127 -12.80 -6.70 -15.03
N GLU A 128 -13.00 -5.51 -14.46
CA GLU A 128 -14.24 -4.73 -14.64
C GLU A 128 -14.39 -4.29 -16.10
N PRO A 129 -15.44 -4.70 -16.84
CA PRO A 129 -15.64 -4.25 -18.21
C PRO A 129 -16.37 -2.90 -18.28
N LEU A 130 -16.02 -2.09 -19.27
CA LEU A 130 -16.75 -0.87 -19.65
C LEU A 130 -16.77 -0.75 -21.18
N ASP A 131 -17.95 -0.66 -21.80
CA ASP A 131 -18.07 -0.47 -23.24
C ASP A 131 -18.46 0.98 -23.57
N LEU A 132 -17.55 1.70 -24.21
CA LEU A 132 -17.74 3.08 -24.69
C LEU A 132 -17.83 3.13 -26.23
N SER A 133 -17.83 1.98 -26.91
CA SER A 133 -17.74 1.91 -28.38
C SER A 133 -18.98 2.44 -29.10
N ALA A 134 -20.10 2.59 -28.40
CA ALA A 134 -21.32 3.17 -28.93
C ALA A 134 -21.35 4.71 -28.88
N LEU A 135 -20.40 5.35 -28.20
CA LEU A 135 -20.34 6.81 -28.07
C LEU A 135 -19.65 7.44 -29.29
N GLU A 136 -20.08 8.64 -29.67
CA GLU A 136 -19.38 9.47 -30.65
C GLU A 136 -18.01 9.93 -30.12
N ASP A 137 -17.09 10.24 -31.03
CA ASP A 137 -15.66 10.41 -30.72
C ASP A 137 -15.38 11.40 -29.56
N ALA A 138 -15.99 12.59 -29.58
CA ALA A 138 -15.79 13.59 -28.53
C ALA A 138 -16.36 13.13 -27.17
N ALA A 139 -17.53 12.50 -27.17
CA ALA A 139 -18.16 11.99 -25.95
C ALA A 139 -17.40 10.78 -25.39
N ARG A 140 -16.88 9.93 -26.29
CA ARG A 140 -16.07 8.75 -25.95
C ARG A 140 -14.77 9.13 -25.28
N GLU A 141 -14.07 10.15 -25.78
CA GLU A 141 -12.83 10.63 -25.18
C GLU A 141 -13.07 11.22 -23.78
N ALA A 142 -14.14 12.01 -23.61
CA ALA A 142 -14.51 12.55 -22.30
C ALA A 142 -14.86 11.42 -21.30
N ALA A 143 -15.68 10.46 -21.71
CA ALA A 143 -16.06 9.32 -20.88
C ALA A 143 -14.87 8.40 -20.54
N LEU A 144 -13.91 8.25 -21.48
CA LEU A 144 -12.67 7.51 -21.22
C LEU A 144 -11.84 8.22 -20.14
N ALA A 145 -11.63 9.54 -20.26
CA ALA A 145 -10.86 10.31 -19.28
C ALA A 145 -11.50 10.24 -17.88
N GLU A 146 -12.83 10.37 -17.80
CA GLU A 146 -13.60 10.21 -16.56
C GLU A 146 -13.41 8.81 -15.97
N ALA A 147 -13.64 7.76 -16.76
CA ALA A 147 -13.53 6.39 -16.29
C ALA A 147 -12.10 6.04 -15.79
N LEU A 148 -11.07 6.54 -16.46
CA LEU A 148 -9.68 6.39 -16.03
C LEU A 148 -9.43 7.12 -14.71
N GLY A 149 -9.86 8.38 -14.60
CA GLY A 149 -9.70 9.20 -13.40
C GLY A 149 -10.41 8.61 -12.18
N GLU A 150 -11.67 8.21 -12.33
CA GLU A 150 -12.46 7.59 -11.25
C GLU A 150 -11.82 6.30 -10.74
N THR A 151 -11.40 5.43 -11.66
CA THR A 151 -10.80 4.14 -11.30
C THR A 151 -9.43 4.32 -10.66
N ALA A 152 -8.63 5.27 -11.17
CA ALA A 152 -7.33 5.63 -10.61
C ALA A 152 -7.45 6.27 -9.22
N ALA A 153 -8.48 7.07 -8.98
CA ALA A 153 -8.71 7.77 -7.72
C ALA A 153 -9.52 6.97 -6.68
N ARG A 154 -10.08 5.80 -7.05
CA ARG A 154 -10.82 4.95 -6.11
C ARG A 154 -9.88 4.54 -4.95
N PRO A 155 -10.24 4.69 -3.67
CA PRO A 155 -9.35 4.25 -2.59
C PRO A 155 -9.19 2.72 -2.54
N PHE A 156 -8.13 2.23 -1.90
CA PHE A 156 -8.02 0.83 -1.50
C PHE A 156 -8.38 0.69 -0.03
N ASP A 157 -9.18 -0.32 0.31
CA ASP A 157 -9.29 -0.80 1.70
C ASP A 157 -8.27 -1.94 1.88
N LEU A 158 -7.08 -1.57 2.33
CA LEU A 158 -5.95 -2.50 2.50
C LEU A 158 -6.19 -3.58 3.57
N SER A 159 -7.26 -3.46 4.38
CA SER A 159 -7.61 -4.45 5.39
C SER A 159 -8.39 -5.64 4.84
N THR A 160 -9.11 -5.45 3.71
CA THR A 160 -10.00 -6.48 3.14
C THR A 160 -9.81 -6.72 1.64
N ARG A 161 -9.24 -5.75 0.91
CA ARG A 161 -9.08 -5.81 -0.54
C ARG A 161 -7.61 -5.95 -0.91
N TRP A 162 -7.40 -6.68 -2.01
CA TRP A 162 -6.09 -6.80 -2.63
C TRP A 162 -5.61 -5.45 -3.15
N PRO A 163 -4.30 -5.15 -3.08
CA PRO A 163 -3.70 -3.89 -3.53
C PRO A 163 -3.56 -3.83 -5.07
N ILE A 164 -4.52 -4.39 -5.79
CA ILE A 164 -4.60 -4.39 -7.26
C ILE A 164 -6.07 -4.40 -7.70
N ARG A 165 -6.36 -3.72 -8.82
CA ARG A 165 -7.61 -3.79 -9.56
C ARG A 165 -7.36 -3.58 -11.04
N ALA A 166 -8.27 -4.12 -11.87
CA ALA A 166 -8.18 -4.01 -13.32
C ALA A 166 -9.51 -3.56 -13.90
N ARG A 167 -9.45 -2.74 -14.95
CA ARG A 167 -10.62 -2.34 -15.76
C ARG A 167 -10.27 -2.43 -17.23
N LEU A 168 -11.12 -3.08 -18.01
CA LEU A 168 -11.01 -3.18 -19.46
C LEU A 168 -12.07 -2.30 -20.12
N ILE A 169 -11.63 -1.25 -20.79
CA ILE A 169 -12.48 -0.29 -21.48
C ILE A 169 -12.42 -0.58 -22.98
N ARG A 170 -13.57 -0.80 -23.61
CA ARG A 170 -13.68 -1.00 -25.05
C ARG A 170 -14.05 0.31 -25.73
N LEU A 171 -13.23 0.77 -26.67
CA LEU A 171 -13.46 1.98 -27.46
C LEU A 171 -13.96 1.64 -28.87
N GLY A 172 -13.71 0.40 -29.33
CA GLY A 172 -14.15 -0.09 -30.62
C GLY A 172 -13.92 -1.60 -30.76
N PRO A 173 -14.13 -2.17 -31.96
CA PRO A 173 -13.88 -3.59 -32.20
C PRO A 173 -12.39 -3.97 -32.15
N LEU A 174 -11.48 -3.00 -32.34
CA LEU A 174 -10.03 -3.19 -32.39
C LEU A 174 -9.28 -2.20 -31.49
N ASP A 175 -9.96 -1.55 -30.55
CA ASP A 175 -9.38 -0.48 -29.73
C ASP A 175 -9.90 -0.60 -28.31
N HIS A 176 -8.97 -0.83 -27.37
CA HIS A 176 -9.26 -1.10 -25.98
C HIS A 176 -8.23 -0.40 -25.09
N VAL A 177 -8.61 -0.09 -23.86
CA VAL A 177 -7.71 0.40 -22.82
C VAL A 177 -7.81 -0.53 -21.62
N LEU A 178 -6.69 -1.13 -21.24
CA LEU A 178 -6.55 -1.82 -19.96
C LEU A 178 -5.97 -0.85 -18.94
N LEU A 179 -6.72 -0.57 -17.88
CA LEU A 179 -6.22 0.15 -16.72
C LEU A 179 -5.93 -0.85 -15.60
N LEU A 180 -4.67 -0.91 -15.17
CA LEU A 180 -4.25 -1.59 -13.95
C LEU A 180 -3.96 -0.52 -12.89
N VAL A 181 -4.47 -0.68 -11.69
CA VAL A 181 -4.14 0.19 -10.56
C VAL A 181 -3.63 -0.68 -9.44
N THR A 182 -2.39 -0.48 -9.03
CA THR A 182 -1.81 -1.07 -7.83
C THR A 182 -1.76 -0.05 -6.70
N HIS A 183 -1.62 -0.52 -5.46
CA HIS A 183 -1.22 0.35 -4.35
C HIS A 183 0.30 0.23 -4.15
N HIS A 184 0.98 1.34 -3.91
CA HIS A 184 2.44 1.42 -3.76
C HIS A 184 2.99 0.56 -2.59
N ILE A 185 2.11 0.07 -1.71
CA ILE A 185 2.47 -0.87 -0.63
C ILE A 185 2.85 -2.28 -1.14
N ALA A 186 2.45 -2.61 -2.38
CA ALA A 186 2.65 -3.91 -3.00
C ALA A 186 3.42 -3.86 -4.33
N SER A 187 3.71 -2.65 -4.83
CA SER A 187 4.42 -2.41 -6.09
C SER A 187 5.26 -1.15 -5.96
N ASP A 188 6.39 -1.13 -6.64
CA ASP A 188 7.17 0.07 -6.97
C ASP A 188 7.39 0.05 -8.49
N GLY A 189 7.10 1.17 -9.18
CA GLY A 189 7.07 1.24 -10.64
C GLY A 189 8.38 0.94 -11.37
#